data_AF-A0A536JIV4-F1
#
_entry.id   AF-A0A536JIV4-F1
#
_cell.length_a   1.000
_cell.length_b   1.000
_cell.length_c   1.000
_cell.angle_alpha   90.00
_cell.angle_beta   90.00
_cell.angle_gamma   90.00
#
_symmetry.space_group_name_H-M   'P 1'
#
loop_
_entity.id
_entity.type
_entity.pdbx_description
1 polymer ?
#
loop_
_entity_poly.entity_id
_entity_poly.type
_entity_poly.pdbx_seq_one_letter_code
_entity_poly.pdbx_strand_id
1 'polypeptide(L)'
;LGGLDFNRLYPLGGPVHVRGAEPGDALEVEILELKPGAWGWAALLPGLGLLASDFPNPYVRYFDLGERTSAELRHDVHIPITPFCGTMGVATDDKGPIDVLPPTKGAGNIDTRHLTAGTKLYLPVFVPGGM
;
A
#
# COMPACT_ATOMS: atom_id res chain seq x y z
N LEU A 1 4.39 15.85 -13.41
CA LEU A 1 3.65 14.56 -13.48
C LEU A 1 3.57 13.98 -14.90
N GLY A 2 3.65 14.76 -15.99
CA GLY A 2 3.56 14.23 -17.38
C GLY A 2 4.65 13.27 -17.87
N GLY A 3 5.58 12.83 -17.00
CA GLY A 3 6.58 11.79 -17.29
C GLY A 3 6.49 10.58 -16.36
N LEU A 4 5.40 10.43 -15.59
CA LEU A 4 5.15 9.24 -14.79
C LEU A 4 4.81 8.05 -15.69
N ASP A 5 5.56 6.97 -15.54
CA ASP A 5 5.25 5.68 -16.13
C ASP A 5 4.29 4.93 -15.19
N PHE A 6 3.01 4.90 -15.55
CA PHE A 6 1.98 4.23 -14.75
C PHE A 6 2.20 2.71 -14.65
N ASN A 7 2.98 2.11 -15.56
CA ASN A 7 3.33 0.69 -15.49
C ASN A 7 4.36 0.38 -14.39
N ARG A 8 4.95 1.41 -13.77
CA ARG A 8 5.91 1.28 -12.66
C ARG A 8 5.34 1.72 -11.32
N LEU A 9 4.05 2.03 -11.26
CA LEU A 9 3.36 2.27 -10.00
C LEU A 9 3.12 0.94 -9.29
N TYR A 10 2.99 0.98 -7.96
CA TYR A 10 2.81 -0.21 -7.10
C TYR A 10 3.92 -1.26 -7.21
N PRO A 11 5.21 -0.91 -7.04
CA PRO A 11 6.25 -1.92 -6.88
C PRO A 11 6.00 -2.74 -5.60
N LEU A 12 5.92 -4.07 -5.74
CA LEU A 12 5.78 -4.99 -4.61
C LEU A 12 7.13 -5.61 -4.26
N GLY A 13 7.41 -5.79 -2.97
CA GLY A 13 8.65 -6.41 -2.48
C GLY A 13 8.68 -7.95 -2.57
N GLY A 14 7.60 -8.58 -3.03
CA GLY A 14 7.48 -10.04 -3.19
C GLY A 14 7.75 -10.52 -4.63
N PRO A 15 7.28 -11.75 -4.98
CA PRO A 15 6.50 -12.67 -4.15
C PRO A 15 7.36 -13.39 -3.09
N VAL A 16 6.72 -13.79 -1.98
CA VAL A 16 7.30 -14.70 -0.99
C VAL A 16 6.50 -16.01 -1.00
N HIS A 17 7.16 -17.11 -1.33
CA HIS A 17 6.52 -18.43 -1.35
C HIS A 17 6.55 -19.09 0.04
N VAL A 18 5.38 -19.31 0.64
CA VAL A 18 5.23 -19.91 1.97
C VAL A 18 5.12 -21.43 1.85
N ARG A 19 6.18 -22.17 2.19
CA ARG A 19 6.20 -23.63 2.09
C ARG A 19 5.07 -24.26 2.91
N GLY A 20 4.26 -25.10 2.25
CA GLY A 20 3.18 -25.87 2.88
C GLY A 20 1.84 -25.15 2.98
N ALA A 21 1.74 -23.90 2.48
CA ALA A 21 0.45 -23.25 2.28
C ALA A 21 -0.23 -23.84 1.05
N GLU A 22 -1.47 -24.31 1.20
CA GLU A 22 -2.26 -24.93 0.14
C GLU A 22 -3.59 -24.18 -0.06
N PRO A 23 -4.22 -24.26 -1.25
CA PRO A 23 -5.52 -23.65 -1.49
C PRO A 23 -6.57 -24.04 -0.44
N GLY A 24 -7.23 -23.04 0.15
CA GLY A 24 -8.18 -23.23 1.25
C GLY A 24 -7.62 -22.90 2.65
N ASP A 25 -6.31 -22.77 2.79
CA ASP A 25 -5.67 -22.28 4.02
C ASP A 25 -5.87 -20.76 4.19
N ALA A 26 -5.44 -20.25 5.35
CA ALA A 26 -5.25 -18.82 5.60
C ALA A 26 -3.79 -18.54 5.97
N LEU A 27 -3.19 -17.56 5.31
CA LEU A 27 -1.91 -16.99 5.71
C LEU A 27 -2.14 -15.90 6.74
N GLU A 28 -1.55 -16.06 7.92
CA GLU A 28 -1.43 -15.00 8.92
C GLU A 28 -0.15 -14.20 8.65
N VAL A 29 -0.30 -12.91 8.37
CA VAL A 29 0.80 -11.96 8.21
C VAL A 29 0.79 -11.02 9.40
N GLU A 30 1.71 -11.22 10.34
CA GLU A 30 1.92 -10.32 11.46
C GLU A 30 2.93 -9.24 11.10
N ILE A 31 2.53 -7.98 11.24
CA ILE A 31 3.42 -6.84 11.04
C ILE A 31 4.17 -6.61 12.34
N LEU A 32 5.43 -7.03 12.39
CA LEU A 32 6.26 -6.89 13.60
C LEU A 32 6.74 -5.45 13.82
N GLU A 33 7.20 -4.81 12.74
CA GLU A 33 7.75 -3.46 12.79
C GLU A 33 7.54 -2.77 11.43
N LEU A 34 7.30 -1.45 11.45
CA LEU A 34 7.31 -0.60 10.26
C LEU A 34 8.16 0.64 10.54
N LYS A 35 9.14 0.88 9.65
CA LYS A 35 9.99 2.07 9.67
C LYS A 35 9.86 2.79 8.33
N PRO A 36 9.29 4.01 8.29
CA PRO A 36 9.27 4.80 7.06
C PRO A 36 10.70 5.22 6.69
N GLY A 37 10.90 5.56 5.42
CA GLY A 37 12.13 6.22 4.99
C GLY A 37 12.24 7.66 5.51
N ALA A 38 13.36 8.32 5.22
CA ALA A 38 13.61 9.69 5.68
C ALA A 38 12.64 10.75 5.10
N TRP A 39 11.90 10.43 4.03
CA TRP A 39 10.95 11.34 3.40
C TRP A 39 9.80 10.57 2.75
N GLY A 40 8.71 11.28 2.45
CA GLY A 40 7.56 10.76 1.74
C GLY A 40 6.90 11.83 0.86
N TRP A 41 5.85 11.46 0.14
CA TRP A 41 5.11 12.40 -0.71
C TRP A 41 3.61 12.07 -0.75
N ALA A 42 2.82 13.09 -1.07
CA ALA A 42 1.41 12.95 -1.44
C ALA A 42 1.17 13.76 -2.72
N ALA A 43 0.23 13.33 -3.56
CA ALA A 43 -0.09 14.05 -4.79
C ALA A 43 -1.59 14.12 -5.05
N LEU A 44 -1.96 15.18 -5.78
CA LEU A 44 -3.20 15.28 -6.52
C LEU A 44 -2.88 14.95 -7.97
N LEU A 45 -3.45 13.85 -8.46
CA LEU A 45 -3.33 13.42 -9.85
C LEU A 45 -4.62 13.84 -10.58
N PRO A 46 -4.55 14.68 -11.63
CA PRO A 46 -5.73 15.11 -12.36
C PRO A 46 -6.58 13.92 -12.85
N GLY A 47 -7.89 13.98 -12.62
CA GLY A 47 -8.82 12.93 -13.02
C GLY A 47 -8.87 11.70 -12.09
N LEU A 48 -8.10 11.66 -10.99
CA LEU A 48 -8.09 10.56 -10.04
C LEU A 48 -8.54 11.02 -8.63
N GLY A 49 -9.29 10.16 -7.96
CA GLY A 49 -9.74 10.38 -6.57
C GLY A 49 -11.09 11.10 -6.47
N LEU A 50 -11.61 11.17 -5.23
CA LEU A 50 -12.96 11.65 -4.94
C LEU A 50 -13.21 13.11 -5.37
N LEU A 51 -12.20 13.96 -5.29
CA LEU A 51 -12.30 15.41 -5.50
C LEU A 51 -11.64 15.87 -6.81
N ALA A 52 -11.53 14.99 -7.80
CA ALA A 52 -10.82 15.27 -9.05
C ALA A 52 -11.38 16.49 -9.82
N SER A 53 -12.69 16.76 -9.72
CA SER A 53 -13.33 17.93 -10.34
C SER A 53 -12.99 19.25 -9.64
N ASP A 54 -12.83 19.22 -8.32
CA ASP A 54 -12.55 20.41 -7.51
C ASP A 54 -11.07 20.80 -7.59
N PHE A 55 -10.20 19.80 -7.80
CA PHE A 55 -8.74 19.96 -7.91
C PHE A 55 -8.22 19.43 -9.25
N PRO A 56 -8.51 20.13 -10.38
CA PRO A 56 -8.13 19.67 -11.71
C PRO A 56 -6.63 19.79 -12.00
N ASN A 57 -5.92 20.59 -11.21
CA ASN A 57 -4.50 20.85 -11.41
C ASN A 57 -3.62 19.85 -10.64
N PRO A 58 -2.54 19.35 -11.25
CA PRO A 58 -1.58 18.49 -10.58
C PRO A 58 -0.93 19.20 -9.40
N TYR A 59 -0.75 18.48 -8.28
CA TYR A 59 -0.01 18.98 -7.12
C TYR A 59 0.79 17.85 -6.48
N VAL A 60 2.00 18.14 -6.04
CA VAL A 60 2.84 17.20 -5.28
C VAL A 60 3.36 17.91 -4.06
N ARG A 61 3.30 17.22 -2.93
CA ARG A 61 3.89 17.67 -1.68
C ARG A 61 4.86 16.62 -1.16
N TYR A 62 6.04 17.08 -0.78
CA TYR A 62 7.03 16.27 -0.08
C TYR A 62 6.94 16.51 1.42
N PHE A 63 7.27 15.47 2.18
CA PHE A 63 7.33 15.49 3.64
C PHE A 63 8.71 15.02 4.07
N ASP A 64 9.38 15.80 4.93
CA ASP A 64 10.54 15.36 5.69
C ASP A 64 10.03 14.54 6.88
N LEU A 65 10.36 13.25 6.89
CA LEU A 65 9.92 12.31 7.92
C LEU A 65 11.05 12.05 8.93
N GLY A 66 12.30 11.89 8.48
CA GLY A 66 13.46 11.61 9.31
C GLY A 66 13.17 10.60 10.43
N GLU A 67 13.63 10.92 11.64
CA GLU A 67 13.29 10.20 12.89
C GLU A 67 12.16 10.92 13.66
N ARG A 68 11.29 11.65 12.96
CA ARG A 68 10.23 12.47 13.58
C ARG A 68 9.02 11.61 13.92
N THR A 69 8.23 12.06 14.88
CA THR A 69 6.94 11.46 15.24
C THR A 69 5.74 12.17 14.61
N SER A 70 5.97 13.29 13.91
CA SER A 70 4.96 14.03 13.16
C SER A 70 5.57 14.71 11.93
N ALA A 71 4.74 14.98 10.92
CA ALA A 71 5.10 15.68 9.70
C ALA A 71 4.34 17.01 9.58
N GLU A 72 5.01 18.07 9.16
CA GLU A 72 4.42 19.39 8.99
C GLU A 72 3.54 19.45 7.72
N LEU A 73 2.24 19.68 7.88
CA LEU A 73 1.32 20.04 6.80
C LEU A 73 1.21 21.56 6.62
N ARG A 74 1.41 22.34 7.67
CA ARG A 74 1.51 23.80 7.61
C ARG A 74 2.29 24.26 8.83
N HIS A 75 2.79 25.48 8.86
CA HIS A 75 3.55 26.01 9.99
C HIS A 75 2.88 25.81 11.37
N ASP A 76 1.55 25.73 11.40
CA ASP A 76 0.70 25.53 12.57
C ASP A 76 -0.06 24.18 12.56
N VAL A 77 0.16 23.31 11.57
CA VAL A 77 -0.52 22.01 11.44
C VAL A 77 0.50 20.88 11.28
N HIS A 78 0.54 20.00 12.27
CA HIS A 78 1.39 18.81 12.29
C HIS A 78 0.53 17.55 12.35
N ILE A 79 0.87 16.55 11.53
CA ILE A 79 0.16 15.27 11.45
C ILE A 79 1.03 14.20 12.11
N PRO A 80 0.52 13.43 13.09
CA PRO A 80 1.25 12.29 13.65
C PRO A 80 1.66 11.29 12.57
N ILE A 81 2.89 10.79 12.63
CA ILE A 81 3.37 9.74 11.73
C ILE A 81 2.90 8.41 12.30
N THR A 82 2.06 7.70 11.53
CA THR A 82 1.56 6.37 11.86
C THR A 82 1.72 5.48 10.62
N PRO A 83 2.88 4.81 10.47
CA PRO A 83 3.17 3.99 9.30
C PRO A 83 2.22 2.80 9.21
N PHE A 84 1.72 2.52 8.00
CA PHE A 84 0.93 1.33 7.70
C PHE A 84 1.26 0.81 6.30
N CYS A 85 1.03 -0.49 6.07
CA CYS A 85 1.19 -1.09 4.75
C CYS A 85 -0.12 -1.02 3.97
N GLY A 86 -0.21 -0.11 2.99
CA GLY A 86 -1.42 0.05 2.16
C GLY A 86 -1.67 -1.10 1.18
N THR A 87 -0.59 -1.77 0.74
CA THR A 87 -0.65 -2.85 -0.24
C THR A 87 -0.02 -4.12 0.32
N MET A 88 -0.83 -5.16 0.53
CA MET A 88 -0.38 -6.50 0.91
C MET A 88 -1.37 -7.51 0.35
N GLY A 89 -0.89 -8.66 -0.11
CA GLY A 89 -1.78 -9.65 -0.69
C GLY A 89 -1.08 -10.95 -1.07
N VAL A 90 -1.87 -11.86 -1.60
CA VAL A 90 -1.49 -13.19 -2.11
C VAL A 90 -1.90 -13.28 -3.57
N ALA A 91 -1.29 -14.20 -4.33
CA ALA A 91 -1.78 -14.50 -5.66
C ALA A 91 -3.17 -15.13 -5.59
N THR A 92 -3.98 -14.85 -6.61
CA THR A 92 -5.30 -15.47 -6.76
C THR A 92 -5.25 -16.56 -7.83
N ASP A 93 -6.30 -17.38 -7.89
CA ASP A 93 -6.54 -18.36 -8.95
C ASP A 93 -7.16 -17.74 -10.22
N ASP A 94 -7.20 -16.41 -10.33
CA ASP A 94 -7.67 -15.73 -11.54
C ASP A 94 -6.63 -15.86 -12.66
N LYS A 95 -7.09 -15.93 -13.91
CA LYS A 95 -6.22 -16.15 -15.07
C LYS A 95 -5.62 -14.83 -15.56
N GLY A 96 -4.31 -14.86 -15.84
CA GLY A 96 -3.59 -13.76 -16.48
C GLY A 96 -2.99 -12.78 -15.47
N PRO A 97 -2.39 -11.68 -15.95
CA PRO A 97 -1.86 -10.63 -15.08
C PRO A 97 -2.99 -10.01 -14.26
N ILE A 98 -2.73 -9.80 -12.97
CA ILE A 98 -3.67 -9.18 -12.03
C ILE A 98 -3.06 -7.86 -11.59
N ASP A 99 -3.77 -6.77 -11.86
CA ASP A 99 -3.39 -5.46 -11.37
C ASP A 99 -3.56 -5.38 -9.85
N VAL A 100 -2.62 -4.70 -9.20
CA VAL A 100 -2.62 -4.49 -7.74
C VAL A 100 -3.69 -3.48 -7.31
N LEU A 101 -4.08 -2.60 -8.24
CA LEU A 101 -5.11 -1.58 -8.10
C LEU A 101 -6.21 -1.86 -9.14
N PRO A 102 -7.49 -2.02 -8.75
CA PRO A 102 -8.05 -2.01 -7.39
C PRO A 102 -7.69 -3.26 -6.56
N PRO A 103 -8.01 -3.29 -5.25
CA PRO A 103 -7.86 -4.51 -4.46
C PRO A 103 -8.71 -5.66 -5.03
N THR A 104 -8.23 -6.88 -4.82
CA THR A 104 -8.79 -8.14 -5.30
C THR A 104 -9.20 -9.04 -4.13
N LYS A 105 -9.70 -10.25 -4.44
CA LYS A 105 -9.96 -11.29 -3.42
C LYS A 105 -8.69 -11.74 -2.67
N GLY A 106 -7.52 -11.53 -3.26
CA GLY A 106 -6.21 -11.74 -2.63
C GLY A 106 -5.69 -10.51 -1.88
N ALA A 107 -6.56 -9.55 -1.54
CA ALA A 107 -6.22 -8.22 -1.05
C ALA A 107 -5.52 -7.33 -2.09
N GLY A 108 -4.23 -7.01 -1.95
CA GLY A 108 -3.58 -6.01 -2.81
C GLY A 108 -3.77 -4.61 -2.26
N ASN A 109 -4.20 -3.64 -3.07
CA ASN A 109 -4.29 -2.24 -2.65
C ASN A 109 -5.52 -1.93 -1.76
N ILE A 110 -5.51 -2.43 -0.52
CA ILE A 110 -6.62 -2.32 0.43
C ILE A 110 -6.60 -1.04 1.28
N ASP A 111 -5.46 -0.34 1.34
CA ASP A 111 -5.30 0.98 1.99
C ASP A 111 -5.93 1.10 3.39
N THR A 112 -5.82 0.04 4.20
CA THR A 112 -6.39 0.01 5.55
C THR A 112 -5.40 0.55 6.57
N ARG A 113 -5.63 1.78 7.04
CA ARG A 113 -4.78 2.51 8.03
C ARG A 113 -4.49 1.78 9.35
N HIS A 114 -5.23 0.72 9.66
CA HIS A 114 -5.04 -0.07 10.88
C HIS A 114 -3.93 -1.11 10.73
N LEU A 115 -3.46 -1.40 9.50
CA LEU A 115 -2.40 -2.36 9.20
C LEU A 115 -1.02 -1.82 9.60
N THR A 116 -0.84 -1.72 10.91
CA THR A 116 0.30 -1.13 11.62
C THR A 116 1.06 -2.21 12.38
N ALA A 117 2.20 -1.87 12.97
CA ALA A 117 2.95 -2.80 13.81
C ALA A 117 2.09 -3.38 14.95
N GLY A 118 2.21 -4.68 15.19
CA GLY A 118 1.40 -5.45 16.15
C GLY A 118 0.07 -5.97 15.59
N THR A 119 -0.29 -5.67 14.34
CA THR A 119 -1.51 -6.19 13.72
C THR A 119 -1.27 -7.44 12.89
N LYS A 120 -2.32 -8.25 12.76
CA LYS A 120 -2.34 -9.48 11.97
C LYS A 120 -3.35 -9.35 10.84
N LEU A 121 -2.90 -9.61 9.62
CA LEU A 121 -3.76 -9.74 8.45
C LEU A 121 -3.88 -11.22 8.07
N TYR A 122 -5.12 -11.70 7.92
CA TYR A 122 -5.39 -13.05 7.45
C TYR A 122 -5.78 -13.00 5.97
N LEU A 123 -5.04 -13.72 5.14
CA LEU A 123 -5.22 -13.77 3.68
C LEU A 123 -5.60 -15.19 3.25
N PRO A 124 -6.68 -15.38 2.48
CA PRO A 124 -7.07 -16.71 1.98
C PRO A 124 -6.07 -17.19 0.92
N VAL A 125 -5.64 -18.45 1.01
CA VAL A 125 -4.72 -19.04 0.02
C VAL A 125 -5.52 -19.60 -1.16
N PHE A 126 -5.23 -19.10 -2.36
CA PHE A 126 -5.86 -19.55 -3.61
C PHE A 126 -4.97 -20.48 -4.44
N VAL A 127 -3.65 -20.36 -4.28
CA VAL A 127 -2.63 -21.15 -5.02
C VAL A 127 -1.56 -21.67 -4.05
N PRO A 128 -0.91 -22.81 -4.33
CA PRO A 128 0.14 -23.35 -3.47
C PRO A 128 1.24 -22.33 -3.18
N GLY A 129 1.66 -22.24 -1.93
CA GLY A 129 2.65 -21.26 -1.49
C GLY A 129 2.12 -19.84 -1.29
N GLY A 130 0.83 -19.59 -1.58
CA GLY A 130 0.20 -18.28 -1.52
C GLY A 130 0.55 -17.36 -2.70
N MET A 131 1.34 -17.80 -3.68
CA MET A 131 1.86 -16.98 -4.78
C MET A 131 1.89 -17.73 -6.11
#